data_AF-A0A9P6E6V2-F1
#
_entry.id   AF-A0A9P6E6V2-F1
#
_cell.length_a   1.000
_cell.length_b   1.000
_cell.length_c   1.000
_cell.angle_alpha   90.00
_cell.angle_beta   90.00
_cell.angle_gamma   90.00
#
_symmetry.space_group_name_H-M   'P 1'
#
loop_
_entity.id
_entity.type
_entity.pdbx_description
1 polymer ?
#
loop_
_entity_poly.entity_id
_entity_poly.type
_entity_poly.pdbx_seq_one_letter_code
_entity_poly.pdbx_strand_id
1 'polypeptide(L)'
;MTHNFELKDFLMQSFVEVVDCQVFGVGDSVEHFSVDPSTSRLAATSHFGNIGIYQLQRALLKMIWEKTIEKAIPWAMYFTEGGKIVTTYEMETGNMRCYPRHQDLQSGPFQDIANRDHDSGSVAICPSKKFVLMDNMVDGFDLYTTAACTGIIWTFLVKSTQRFIWNGAFGEDGDIVICGSLSGKAYIFEFDSMEPAQVLYHGSGNGMVQTLAVLSNSKESWIATGVSNGQFDICIWRKQTQIPPADLIPKDVGVLSLQLLINIMLVLLVATLTLEKWLPSTKEHIAILTAQVTTNTQGIV
;
A
#
# COMPACT_ATOMS: atom_id res chain seq x y z
N MET A 1 -3.78 -39.69 -30.44
CA MET A 1 -3.86 -38.28 -30.86
C MET A 1 -3.18 -37.44 -29.81
N THR A 2 -1.88 -37.25 -29.99
CA THR A 2 -0.97 -36.49 -29.13
C THR A 2 -1.07 -35.00 -29.49
N HIS A 3 -1.76 -34.21 -28.67
CA HIS A 3 -1.62 -32.76 -28.68
C HIS A 3 -0.60 -32.34 -27.62
N ASN A 4 0.68 -32.56 -27.93
CA ASN A 4 1.76 -31.74 -27.37
C ASN A 4 1.79 -30.47 -28.22
N PHE A 5 0.97 -29.48 -27.84
CA PHE A 5 1.15 -28.13 -28.35
C PHE A 5 2.36 -27.53 -27.64
N GLU A 6 3.41 -27.32 -28.43
CA GLU A 6 4.66 -26.67 -28.06
C GLU A 6 4.37 -25.27 -27.49
N LEU A 7 4.50 -25.15 -26.16
CA LEU A 7 4.52 -23.90 -25.42
C LEU A 7 5.99 -23.54 -25.07
N LYS A 8 6.93 -23.86 -25.95
CA LYS A 8 8.37 -23.70 -25.72
C LYS A 8 8.98 -22.44 -26.30
N ASP A 9 8.25 -21.69 -27.13
CA ASP A 9 8.79 -20.52 -27.82
C ASP A 9 8.13 -19.19 -27.40
N PHE A 10 7.66 -19.11 -26.14
CA PHE A 10 7.63 -17.80 -25.51
C PHE A 10 9.09 -17.46 -25.21
N LEU A 11 9.73 -16.73 -26.13
CA LEU A 11 11.06 -16.16 -25.99
C LEU A 11 11.25 -15.72 -24.53
N MET A 12 11.99 -16.52 -23.76
CA MET A 12 12.42 -16.12 -22.43
C MET A 12 13.38 -14.95 -22.65
N GLN A 13 12.83 -13.74 -22.64
CA GLN A 13 13.61 -12.52 -22.56
C GLN A 13 14.27 -12.56 -21.18
N SER A 14 15.50 -13.03 -21.14
CA SER A 14 16.31 -12.98 -19.94
C SER A 14 16.73 -11.55 -19.68
N PHE A 15 16.66 -11.12 -18.43
CA PHE A 15 17.34 -9.89 -18.01
C PHE A 15 18.84 -10.05 -18.29
N VAL A 16 19.45 -9.02 -18.85
CA VAL A 16 20.89 -8.94 -19.11
C VAL A 16 21.40 -7.67 -18.45
N GLU A 17 22.52 -7.76 -17.74
CA GLU A 17 23.21 -6.59 -17.21
C GLU A 17 23.70 -5.72 -18.37
N VAL A 18 23.26 -4.46 -18.41
CA VAL A 18 23.63 -3.51 -19.45
C VAL A 18 24.82 -2.66 -19.02
N VAL A 19 24.91 -2.30 -17.74
CA VAL A 19 25.96 -1.45 -17.21
C VAL A 19 26.12 -1.73 -15.71
N ASP A 20 27.37 -1.85 -15.26
CA ASP A 20 27.78 -1.80 -13.85
C ASP A 20 28.74 -0.62 -13.69
N CYS A 21 28.38 0.33 -12.82
CA CYS A 21 29.21 1.51 -12.58
C CYS A 21 28.92 2.13 -11.21
N GLN A 22 29.96 2.74 -10.65
CA GLN A 22 29.87 3.51 -9.41
C GLN A 22 29.42 4.94 -9.73
N VAL A 23 28.24 5.33 -9.22
CA VAL A 23 27.66 6.67 -9.45
C VAL A 23 28.14 7.74 -8.46
N PHE A 24 28.53 7.36 -7.24
CA PHE A 24 29.05 8.28 -6.22
C PHE A 24 30.33 7.77 -5.58
N GLY A 25 31.04 8.61 -4.83
CA GLY A 25 32.29 8.23 -4.16
C GLY A 25 32.14 7.04 -3.20
N VAL A 26 33.25 6.37 -2.89
CA VAL A 26 33.25 5.25 -1.94
C VAL A 26 32.76 5.74 -0.57
N GLY A 27 31.76 5.05 -0.01
CA GLY A 27 31.14 5.41 1.26
C GLY A 27 29.97 6.41 1.13
N ASP A 28 29.69 6.93 -0.05
CA ASP A 28 28.51 7.75 -0.32
C ASP A 28 27.38 6.86 -0.85
N SER A 29 26.44 6.52 0.03
CA SER A 29 25.35 5.60 -0.29
C SER A 29 24.33 6.25 -1.22
N VAL A 30 23.80 5.49 -2.19
CA VAL A 30 22.68 5.93 -3.01
C VAL A 30 21.40 5.87 -2.16
N GLU A 31 20.70 7.00 -2.07
CA GLU A 31 19.41 7.07 -1.36
C GLU A 31 18.25 6.76 -2.31
N HIS A 32 18.32 7.29 -3.54
CA HIS A 32 17.26 7.10 -4.52
C HIS A 32 17.78 7.21 -5.94
N PHE A 33 17.06 6.57 -6.87
CA PHE A 33 17.25 6.77 -8.29
C PHE A 33 15.92 6.76 -9.05
N SER A 34 15.88 7.47 -10.18
CA SER A 34 14.71 7.52 -11.06
C SER A 34 15.16 7.49 -12.51
N VAL A 35 14.37 6.89 -13.39
CA VAL A 35 14.66 6.76 -14.82
C VAL A 35 13.65 7.55 -15.61
N ASP A 36 14.13 8.37 -16.56
CA ASP A 36 13.32 8.95 -17.63
C ASP A 36 13.45 8.07 -18.88
N PRO A 37 12.47 7.21 -19.17
CA PRO A 37 12.55 6.28 -20.30
C PRO A 37 12.51 7.02 -21.65
N SER A 38 11.92 8.21 -21.71
CA SER A 38 11.77 8.96 -22.97
C SER A 38 13.09 9.52 -23.48
N THR A 39 14.02 9.79 -22.57
CA THR A 39 15.35 10.33 -22.89
C THR A 39 16.49 9.41 -22.49
N SER A 40 16.20 8.23 -21.94
CA SER A 40 17.20 7.28 -21.43
C SER A 40 18.14 7.93 -20.40
N ARG A 41 17.59 8.74 -19.49
CA ARG A 41 18.34 9.37 -18.40
C ARG A 41 18.06 8.69 -17.08
N LEU A 42 19.08 8.65 -16.24
CA LEU A 42 19.02 8.22 -14.85
C LEU A 42 19.29 9.44 -13.97
N ALA A 43 18.47 9.64 -12.95
CA ALA A 43 18.69 10.57 -11.86
C ALA A 43 19.07 9.74 -10.63
N ALA A 44 20.04 10.18 -9.85
CA ALA A 44 20.43 9.53 -8.61
C ALA A 44 20.74 10.57 -7.53
N THR A 45 20.50 10.19 -6.27
CA THR A 45 20.81 11.00 -5.09
C THR A 45 21.62 10.19 -4.09
N SER A 46 22.41 10.89 -3.28
CA SER A 46 23.30 10.29 -2.30
C SER A 46 23.05 10.80 -0.89
N HIS A 47 23.51 10.00 0.09
CA HIS A 47 23.41 10.33 1.50
C HIS A 47 24.17 11.61 1.86
N PHE A 48 25.30 11.87 1.20
CA PHE A 48 26.11 13.07 1.44
C PHE A 48 25.67 14.31 0.66
N GLY A 49 24.45 14.32 0.12
CA GLY A 49 23.91 15.50 -0.55
C GLY A 49 24.25 15.58 -2.04
N ASN A 50 24.96 14.60 -2.60
CA ASN A 50 25.29 14.62 -4.02
C ASN A 50 24.10 14.15 -4.84
N ILE A 51 23.84 14.86 -5.93
CA ILE A 51 22.82 14.52 -6.90
C ILE A 51 23.41 14.54 -8.30
N GLY A 52 23.02 13.57 -9.12
CA GLY A 52 23.58 13.39 -10.45
C GLY A 52 22.52 13.01 -11.46
N ILE A 53 22.67 13.52 -12.68
CA ILE A 53 21.91 13.06 -13.84
C ILE A 53 22.89 12.44 -14.82
N TYR A 54 22.54 11.26 -15.29
CA TYR A 54 23.31 10.45 -16.19
C TYR A 54 22.51 10.15 -17.45
N GLN A 55 23.21 10.05 -18.57
CA GLN A 55 22.68 9.64 -19.85
C GLN A 55 23.15 8.22 -20.15
N LEU A 56 22.21 7.30 -20.31
CA LEU A 56 22.50 5.96 -20.80
C LEU A 56 22.69 6.02 -22.33
N GLN A 57 23.87 5.66 -22.82
CA GLN A 57 24.17 5.55 -24.24
C GLN A 57 24.98 4.29 -24.49
N ARG A 58 24.47 3.37 -25.31
CA ARG A 58 25.22 2.18 -25.78
C ARG A 58 25.90 1.42 -24.63
N ALA A 59 25.14 1.07 -23.58
CA ALA A 59 25.66 0.36 -22.40
C ALA A 59 26.68 1.17 -21.55
N LEU A 60 26.74 2.49 -21.72
CA LEU A 60 27.55 3.37 -20.89
C LEU A 60 26.68 4.42 -20.22
N LEU A 61 26.90 4.61 -18.92
CA LEU A 61 26.23 5.62 -18.12
C LEU A 61 27.14 6.85 -18.00
N LYS A 62 26.88 7.88 -18.81
CA LYS A 62 27.67 9.12 -18.80
C LYS A 62 27.03 10.16 -17.89
N MET A 63 27.72 10.62 -16.87
CA MET A 63 27.26 11.77 -16.09
C MET A 63 27.19 13.01 -16.98
N ILE A 64 26.03 13.66 -16.98
CA ILE A 64 25.78 14.87 -17.77
C ILE A 64 25.54 16.10 -16.90
N TRP A 65 25.20 15.89 -15.62
CA TRP A 65 25.04 16.96 -14.64
C TRP A 65 25.25 16.43 -13.22
N GLU A 66 25.80 17.29 -12.37
CA GLU A 66 25.98 17.02 -10.95
C GLU A 66 25.70 18.29 -10.13
N LYS A 67 25.32 18.09 -8.88
CA LYS A 67 25.20 19.15 -7.89
C LYS A 67 25.34 18.56 -6.48
N THR A 68 25.80 19.38 -5.54
CA THR A 68 25.77 19.05 -4.12
C THR A 68 24.76 19.95 -3.41
N ILE A 69 23.92 19.33 -2.59
CA ILE A 69 23.01 19.97 -1.66
C ILE A 69 23.70 20.02 -0.31
N GLU A 70 24.02 21.22 0.17
CA GLU A 70 24.69 21.38 1.46
C GLU A 70 23.71 21.15 2.62
N LYS A 71 24.17 20.41 3.64
CA LYS A 71 23.48 20.23 4.92
C LYS A 71 22.07 19.59 4.84
N ALA A 72 21.76 18.90 3.76
CA ALA A 72 20.53 18.14 3.65
C ALA A 72 20.75 16.85 2.86
N ILE A 73 19.93 15.84 3.16
CA ILE A 73 19.96 14.54 2.48
C ILE A 73 18.85 14.54 1.42
N PRO A 74 19.17 14.55 0.12
CA PRO A 74 18.18 14.42 -0.95
C PRO A 74 17.67 12.97 -1.01
N TRP A 75 16.65 12.67 -0.20
CA TRP A 75 16.11 11.33 -0.06
C TRP A 75 15.42 10.82 -1.33
N ALA A 76 14.82 11.70 -2.13
CA ALA A 76 14.20 11.30 -3.37
C ALA A 76 14.42 12.30 -4.50
N MET A 77 14.44 11.80 -5.72
CA MET A 77 14.56 12.61 -6.93
C MET A 77 13.77 11.98 -8.05
N TYR A 78 12.97 12.80 -8.74
CA TYR A 78 12.09 12.33 -9.80
C TYR A 78 12.15 13.25 -11.02
N PHE A 79 12.06 12.63 -12.20
CA PHE A 79 11.77 13.33 -13.44
C PHE A 79 10.28 13.71 -13.48
N THR A 80 9.99 14.99 -13.62
CA THR A 80 8.64 15.54 -13.72
C THR A 80 8.45 16.28 -15.04
N GLU A 81 7.20 16.58 -15.39
CA GLU A 81 6.83 17.29 -16.64
C GLU A 81 7.42 16.65 -17.91
N GLY A 82 7.34 15.31 -17.99
CA GLY A 82 7.88 14.54 -19.13
C GLY A 82 9.40 14.60 -19.21
N GLY A 83 10.08 14.60 -18.05
CA GLY A 83 11.55 14.65 -17.96
C GLY A 83 12.15 16.03 -18.16
N LYS A 84 11.34 17.09 -18.30
CA LYS A 84 11.84 18.46 -18.47
C LYS A 84 12.39 19.05 -17.18
N ILE A 85 11.84 18.61 -16.05
CA ILE A 85 12.21 19.07 -14.71
C ILE A 85 12.68 17.85 -13.92
N VAL A 86 13.69 18.06 -13.09
CA VAL A 86 14.08 17.12 -12.04
C VAL A 86 13.75 17.76 -10.71
N THR A 87 12.96 17.08 -9.89
CA THR A 87 12.58 17.57 -8.57
C THR A 87 13.24 16.71 -7.52
N THR A 88 13.96 17.34 -6.58
CA THR A 88 14.51 16.68 -5.40
C THR A 88 13.69 16.99 -4.18
N TYR A 89 13.61 16.00 -3.30
CA TYR A 89 12.94 16.07 -2.02
C TYR A 89 13.96 15.76 -0.93
N GLU A 90 14.11 16.69 0.01
CA GLU A 90 15.04 16.57 1.10
C GLU A 90 14.38 15.93 2.32
N MET A 91 15.11 15.02 2.95
CA MET A 91 14.70 14.40 4.19
C MET A 91 14.68 15.44 5.31
N GLU A 92 13.70 15.34 6.21
CA GLU A 92 13.64 16.05 7.50
C GLU A 92 13.71 17.59 7.43
N THR A 93 13.59 18.18 6.24
CA THR A 93 13.62 19.65 6.08
C THR A 93 12.36 20.20 5.43
N GLY A 94 11.51 19.34 4.86
CA GLY A 94 10.37 19.79 4.06
C GLY A 94 10.74 20.36 2.70
N ASN A 95 12.04 20.53 2.41
CA ASN A 95 12.50 21.25 1.26
C ASN A 95 12.35 20.44 -0.02
N MET A 96 11.95 21.14 -1.08
CA MET A 96 11.87 20.62 -2.42
C MET A 96 12.53 21.58 -3.39
N ARG A 97 13.36 21.05 -4.28
CA ARG A 97 14.07 21.84 -5.30
C ARG A 97 13.78 21.33 -6.68
N CYS A 98 13.45 22.25 -7.58
CA CYS A 98 13.18 21.95 -8.99
C CYS A 98 14.34 22.43 -9.87
N TYR A 99 14.81 21.54 -10.74
CA TYR A 99 15.90 21.77 -11.68
C TYR A 99 15.38 21.66 -13.13
N PRO A 100 15.31 22.76 -13.90
CA PRO A 100 14.94 22.71 -15.31
C PRO A 100 16.05 22.07 -16.17
N ARG A 101 15.71 21.75 -17.43
CA ARG A 101 16.51 20.94 -18.37
C ARG A 101 17.98 21.38 -18.54
N HIS A 102 18.81 20.38 -18.82
CA HIS A 102 20.27 20.36 -19.10
C HIS A 102 20.91 21.55 -19.85
N GLN A 103 20.20 22.29 -20.71
CA GLN A 103 20.81 23.44 -21.42
C GLN A 103 20.82 24.74 -20.60
N ASP A 104 19.97 24.85 -19.56
CA ASP A 104 19.89 26.02 -18.68
C ASP A 104 20.51 25.76 -17.28
N LEU A 105 21.06 24.56 -17.06
CA LEU A 105 21.64 24.13 -15.77
C LEU A 105 22.96 24.82 -15.40
N GLN A 106 23.55 25.62 -16.31
CA GLN A 106 24.72 26.46 -15.99
C GLN A 106 24.34 27.82 -15.38
N SER A 107 23.07 28.21 -15.42
CA SER A 107 22.55 29.45 -14.81
C SER A 107 21.63 29.15 -13.63
N GLY A 108 22.14 28.39 -12.67
CA GLY A 108 21.56 28.20 -11.33
C GLY A 108 20.27 27.36 -11.25
N PRO A 109 19.90 26.90 -10.05
CA PRO A 109 18.47 26.73 -9.73
C PRO A 109 17.82 28.14 -9.79
N PHE A 110 16.51 28.34 -9.71
CA PHE A 110 15.94 28.73 -8.43
C PHE A 110 14.41 28.75 -8.58
N GLN A 111 13.79 27.65 -8.18
CA GLN A 111 12.60 27.77 -7.34
C GLN A 111 12.82 26.80 -6.17
N ASP A 112 13.36 27.32 -5.06
CA ASP A 112 13.20 26.66 -3.76
C ASP A 112 11.73 26.77 -3.44
N ILE A 113 11.00 25.69 -3.63
CA ILE A 113 9.57 25.70 -3.37
C ILE A 113 9.38 25.25 -1.93
N ALA A 114 9.28 26.28 -1.09
CA ALA A 114 8.78 26.33 0.28
C ALA A 114 9.52 25.47 1.32
N ASN A 115 10.21 26.20 2.19
CA ASN A 115 10.48 25.88 3.59
C ASN A 115 9.13 25.52 4.25
N ARG A 116 8.94 24.25 4.63
CA ARG A 116 7.71 23.80 5.27
C ARG A 116 7.83 23.95 6.78
N ASP A 117 6.70 24.13 7.47
CA ASP A 117 6.65 24.22 8.93
C ASP A 117 6.91 22.88 9.62
N HIS A 118 7.12 21.80 8.86
CA HIS A 118 7.35 20.45 9.37
C HIS A 118 8.34 19.66 8.51
N ASP A 119 8.92 18.65 9.15
CA ASP A 119 9.83 17.68 8.57
C ASP A 119 9.12 16.87 7.46
N SER A 120 9.89 16.28 6.55
CA SER A 120 9.36 15.45 5.47
C SER A 120 10.07 14.11 5.36
N GLY A 121 9.29 13.05 5.12
CA GLY A 121 9.78 11.68 4.98
C GLY A 121 9.72 11.18 3.53
N SER A 122 9.13 10.00 3.37
CA SER A 122 9.02 9.30 2.08
C SER A 122 8.21 10.09 1.05
N VAL A 123 8.57 9.92 -0.23
CA VAL A 123 7.87 10.55 -1.37
C VAL A 123 7.48 9.51 -2.40
N ALA A 124 6.25 9.59 -2.88
CA ALA A 124 5.75 8.85 -4.04
C ALA A 124 5.19 9.80 -5.10
N ILE A 125 5.33 9.43 -6.38
CA ILE A 125 4.85 10.22 -7.52
C ILE A 125 3.79 9.44 -8.27
N CYS A 126 2.73 10.13 -8.68
CA CYS A 126 1.75 9.64 -9.66
C CYS A 126 1.93 10.40 -10.98
N PRO A 127 2.61 9.82 -11.98
CA PRO A 127 2.87 10.50 -13.25
C PRO A 127 1.59 10.82 -14.04
N SER A 128 0.58 9.93 -14.00
CA SER A 128 -0.67 10.09 -14.75
C SER A 128 -1.47 11.30 -14.29
N LYS A 129 -1.59 11.50 -12.97
CA LYS A 129 -2.33 12.60 -12.35
C LYS A 129 -1.47 13.79 -11.95
N LYS A 130 -0.15 13.72 -12.17
CA LYS A 130 0.80 14.76 -11.76
C LYS A 130 0.74 15.06 -10.25
N PHE A 131 0.60 14.01 -9.45
CA PHE A 131 0.57 14.14 -7.99
C PHE A 131 1.87 13.69 -7.33
N VAL A 132 2.12 14.28 -6.16
CA VAL A 132 3.21 13.94 -5.25
C VAL A 132 2.57 13.65 -3.90
N LEU A 133 2.79 12.45 -3.37
CA LEU A 133 2.43 12.09 -2.01
C LEU A 133 3.68 12.16 -1.16
N MET A 134 3.61 12.85 -0.02
CA MET A 134 4.75 13.00 0.87
C MET A 134 4.35 12.73 2.31
N ASP A 135 5.15 11.94 3.00
CA ASP A 135 5.07 11.78 4.46
C ASP A 135 5.37 13.13 5.12
N ASN A 136 4.38 13.66 5.83
CA ASN A 136 4.49 14.96 6.50
C ASN A 136 5.15 14.86 7.88
N MET A 137 5.47 13.64 8.34
CA MET A 137 6.10 13.32 9.64
C MET A 137 5.37 13.92 10.87
N VAL A 138 4.13 14.35 10.71
CA VAL A 138 3.29 14.93 11.78
C VAL A 138 2.09 14.03 12.03
N ASP A 139 1.20 13.93 11.06
CA ASP A 139 -0.10 13.28 11.21
C ASP A 139 -0.55 12.49 9.96
N GLY A 140 0.35 12.30 8.98
CA GLY A 140 0.10 11.40 7.86
C GLY A 140 0.84 11.83 6.59
N PHE A 141 0.10 11.97 5.50
CA PHE A 141 0.66 12.24 4.19
C PHE A 141 0.00 13.43 3.52
N ASP A 142 0.82 14.35 3.02
CA ASP A 142 0.37 15.49 2.24
C ASP A 142 0.44 15.20 0.74
N LEU A 143 -0.54 15.72 0.01
CA LEU A 143 -0.66 15.61 -1.43
C LEU A 143 -0.35 16.95 -2.09
N TYR A 144 0.50 16.95 -3.10
CA TYR A 144 0.88 18.11 -3.90
C TYR A 144 0.70 17.84 -5.40
N THR A 145 0.70 18.90 -6.21
CA THR A 145 0.86 18.77 -7.67
C THR A 145 2.34 18.89 -8.05
N THR A 146 2.77 18.17 -9.09
CA THR A 146 4.14 18.30 -9.61
C THR A 146 4.42 19.67 -10.24
N ALA A 147 3.39 20.35 -10.74
CA ALA A 147 3.52 21.62 -11.46
C ALA A 147 3.58 22.84 -10.52
N ALA A 148 2.78 22.85 -9.46
CA ALA A 148 2.75 23.99 -8.55
C ALA A 148 3.76 23.81 -7.43
N CYS A 149 3.89 22.62 -6.84
CA CYS A 149 4.77 22.34 -5.70
C CYS A 149 4.57 23.28 -4.47
N THR A 150 3.75 24.33 -4.58
CA THR A 150 3.65 25.50 -3.70
C THR A 150 2.44 25.46 -2.75
N GLY A 151 1.71 24.34 -2.70
CA GLY A 151 0.58 24.20 -1.78
C GLY A 151 0.10 22.75 -1.63
N ILE A 152 -0.29 22.40 -0.41
CA ILE A 152 -0.94 21.14 -0.07
C ILE A 152 -2.35 21.16 -0.69
N ILE A 153 -2.66 20.12 -1.48
CA ILE A 153 -4.00 19.89 -2.04
C ILE A 153 -4.87 19.17 -1.01
N TRP A 154 -4.28 18.20 -0.30
CA TRP A 154 -4.97 17.33 0.62
C TRP A 154 -4.01 16.72 1.65
N THR A 155 -4.52 16.33 2.82
CA THR A 155 -3.77 15.58 3.83
C THR A 155 -4.54 14.31 4.20
N PHE A 156 -3.88 13.15 4.08
CA PHE A 156 -4.39 11.85 4.47
C PHE A 156 -3.97 11.55 5.91
N LEU A 157 -4.93 11.60 6.84
CA LEU A 157 -4.64 11.47 8.26
C LEU A 157 -4.35 10.01 8.65
N VAL A 158 -3.12 9.77 9.10
CA VAL A 158 -2.67 8.53 9.72
C VAL A 158 -2.09 8.88 11.08
N LYS A 159 -2.88 8.68 12.12
CA LYS A 159 -2.50 9.05 13.50
C LYS A 159 -1.12 8.48 13.85
N SER A 160 -0.18 9.37 14.12
CA SER A 160 1.13 9.05 14.65
C SER A 160 1.42 9.87 15.90
N THR A 161 2.27 9.31 16.75
CA THR A 161 2.85 10.01 17.91
C THR A 161 4.36 10.15 17.78
N GLN A 162 4.95 9.62 16.71
CA GLN A 162 6.39 9.57 16.46
C GLN A 162 6.70 10.06 15.06
N ARG A 163 7.83 10.76 14.92
CA ARG A 163 8.33 11.29 13.65
C ARG A 163 9.27 10.27 12.99
N PHE A 164 8.72 9.13 12.59
CA PHE A 164 9.45 8.17 11.78
C PHE A 164 9.05 8.30 10.32
N ILE A 165 9.96 7.93 9.43
CA ILE A 165 9.70 7.90 8.01
C ILE A 165 9.06 6.56 7.67
N TRP A 166 7.87 6.60 7.06
CA TRP A 166 7.23 5.42 6.49
C TRP A 166 6.66 5.71 5.10
N ASN A 167 6.48 4.65 4.31
CA ASN A 167 6.14 4.81 2.91
C ASN A 167 4.64 5.00 2.66
N GLY A 168 4.36 5.71 1.57
CA GLY A 168 3.05 5.85 0.93
C GLY A 168 3.17 5.54 -0.56
N ALA A 169 2.09 5.13 -1.22
CA ALA A 169 2.07 4.96 -2.67
C ALA A 169 0.69 5.22 -3.26
N PHE A 170 0.70 5.49 -4.56
CA PHE A 170 -0.50 5.56 -5.37
C PHE A 170 -0.89 4.17 -5.89
N GLY A 171 -2.19 3.91 -5.96
CA GLY A 171 -2.77 2.76 -6.64
C GLY A 171 -3.82 3.20 -7.65
N GLU A 172 -4.19 2.29 -8.55
CA GLU A 172 -5.28 2.48 -9.53
C GLU A 172 -5.13 3.79 -10.32
N ASP A 173 -3.97 3.99 -10.95
CA ASP A 173 -3.62 5.23 -11.69
C ASP A 173 -3.77 6.52 -10.85
N GLY A 174 -3.61 6.40 -9.54
CA GLY A 174 -3.77 7.49 -8.58
C GLY A 174 -5.22 7.78 -8.24
N ASP A 175 -6.15 6.85 -8.41
CA ASP A 175 -7.51 6.93 -7.84
C ASP A 175 -7.54 6.59 -6.35
N ILE A 176 -6.53 5.89 -5.85
CA ILE A 176 -6.37 5.60 -4.42
C ILE A 176 -4.97 5.93 -3.93
N VAL A 177 -4.86 6.16 -2.63
CA VAL A 177 -3.62 6.35 -1.90
C VAL A 177 -3.52 5.32 -0.79
N ILE A 178 -2.37 4.66 -0.68
CA ILE A 178 -2.07 3.70 0.37
C ILE A 178 -1.00 4.30 1.27
N CYS A 179 -1.30 4.43 2.56
CA CYS A 179 -0.40 4.99 3.55
C CYS A 179 0.00 3.92 4.58
N GLY A 180 1.30 3.70 4.79
CA GLY A 180 1.79 2.90 5.91
C GLY A 180 1.52 3.56 7.26
N SER A 181 1.75 2.82 8.35
CA SER A 181 1.66 3.36 9.71
C SER A 181 2.60 2.64 10.68
N LEU A 182 2.75 3.22 11.88
CA LEU A 182 3.54 2.67 12.98
C LEU A 182 2.93 1.46 13.69
N SER A 183 1.67 1.13 13.39
CA SER A 183 0.89 0.12 14.12
C SER A 183 0.61 -1.14 13.30
N GLY A 184 1.47 -1.46 12.34
CA GLY A 184 1.34 -2.62 11.46
C GLY A 184 0.12 -2.54 10.54
N LYS A 185 -0.38 -1.32 10.29
CA LYS A 185 -1.55 -1.08 9.45
C LYS A 185 -1.17 -0.32 8.20
N ALA A 186 -1.80 -0.65 7.08
CA ALA A 186 -1.81 0.18 5.89
C ALA A 186 -3.24 0.69 5.65
N TYR A 187 -3.36 1.98 5.42
CA TYR A 187 -4.63 2.69 5.25
C TYR A 187 -4.81 2.98 3.76
N ILE A 188 -5.97 2.60 3.21
CA ILE A 188 -6.34 2.89 1.83
C ILE A 188 -7.33 4.05 1.85
N PHE A 189 -6.99 5.12 1.15
CA PHE A 189 -7.81 6.31 0.98
C PHE A 189 -8.25 6.41 -0.47
N GLU A 190 -9.52 6.78 -0.65
CA GLU A 190 -10.01 7.33 -1.90
C GLU A 190 -9.84 8.85 -1.86
N PHE A 191 -9.70 9.47 -3.04
CA PHE A 191 -9.73 10.93 -3.12
C PHE A 191 -11.09 11.45 -2.62
N ASP A 192 -11.08 12.59 -1.93
CA ASP A 192 -12.25 13.25 -1.32
C ASP A 192 -12.76 12.67 0.02
N SER A 193 -12.14 11.61 0.55
CA SER A 193 -12.45 11.11 1.90
C SER A 193 -11.36 11.45 2.91
N MET A 194 -11.76 11.98 4.08
CA MET A 194 -10.86 12.14 5.22
C MET A 194 -10.63 10.83 5.98
N GLU A 195 -11.58 9.89 5.87
CA GLU A 195 -11.50 8.59 6.52
C GLU A 195 -10.99 7.53 5.54
N PRO A 196 -10.21 6.55 6.01
CA PRO A 196 -9.73 5.46 5.16
C PRO A 196 -10.91 4.59 4.70
N ALA A 197 -10.99 4.32 3.40
CA ALA A 197 -11.94 3.39 2.81
C ALA A 197 -11.70 1.95 3.30
N GLN A 198 -10.44 1.59 3.55
CA GLN A 198 -10.07 0.28 4.07
C GLN A 198 -8.81 0.36 4.93
N VAL A 199 -8.71 -0.54 5.91
CA VAL A 199 -7.50 -0.74 6.72
C VAL A 199 -7.02 -2.19 6.56
N LEU A 200 -5.77 -2.36 6.15
CA LEU A 200 -5.08 -3.64 6.03
C LEU A 200 -4.22 -3.88 7.26
N TYR A 201 -4.27 -5.09 7.81
CA TYR A 201 -3.56 -5.47 9.04
C TYR A 201 -2.41 -6.42 8.71
N HIS A 202 -1.18 -5.93 8.73
CA HIS A 202 -0.01 -6.76 8.48
C HIS A 202 0.29 -7.64 9.69
N GLY A 203 0.26 -8.96 9.50
CA GLY A 203 0.52 -9.93 10.56
C GLY A 203 -0.34 -9.69 11.80
N SER A 204 0.31 -9.57 12.96
CA SER A 204 -0.36 -9.28 14.24
C SER A 204 -0.75 -7.80 14.44
N GLY A 205 -0.52 -6.93 13.47
CA GLY A 205 -0.78 -5.49 13.59
C GLY A 205 0.18 -4.78 14.57
N ASN A 206 1.47 -5.14 14.54
CA ASN A 206 2.50 -4.49 15.34
C ASN A 206 3.73 -4.18 14.49
N GLY A 207 4.39 -3.05 14.75
CA GLY A 207 5.58 -2.58 14.04
C GLY A 207 5.28 -1.59 12.91
N MET A 208 6.29 -0.87 12.46
CA MET A 208 6.13 0.13 11.41
C MET A 208 6.10 -0.52 10.03
N VAL A 209 5.05 -0.23 9.24
CA VAL A 209 4.98 -0.54 7.81
C VAL A 209 6.00 0.35 7.10
N GLN A 210 7.22 -0.13 6.99
CA GLN A 210 8.36 0.65 6.50
C GLN A 210 8.37 0.73 4.97
N THR A 211 7.88 -0.30 4.29
CA THR A 211 7.85 -0.35 2.83
C THR A 211 6.52 -0.87 2.32
N LEU A 212 6.14 -0.38 1.15
CA LEU A 212 4.96 -0.83 0.44
C LEU A 212 5.21 -0.73 -1.07
N ALA A 213 4.58 -1.63 -1.81
CA ALA A 213 4.57 -1.61 -3.26
C ALA A 213 3.15 -1.87 -3.75
N VAL A 214 2.76 -1.18 -4.83
CA VAL A 214 1.43 -1.28 -5.41
C VAL A 214 1.56 -1.62 -6.88
N LEU A 215 0.76 -2.59 -7.32
CA LEU A 215 0.63 -2.95 -8.73
C LEU A 215 -0.85 -2.94 -9.07
N SER A 216 -1.27 -1.98 -9.87
CA SER A 216 -2.64 -1.87 -10.35
C SER A 216 -2.67 -1.90 -11.88
N ASN A 217 -3.58 -2.67 -12.44
CA ASN A 217 -3.95 -2.65 -13.85
C ASN A 217 -5.48 -2.73 -13.98
N SER A 218 -6.00 -2.74 -15.20
CA SER A 218 -7.44 -2.75 -15.46
C SER A 218 -8.19 -3.98 -14.93
N LYS A 219 -7.49 -5.06 -14.56
CA LYS A 219 -8.07 -6.33 -14.11
C LYS A 219 -7.81 -6.60 -12.64
N GLU A 220 -6.64 -6.20 -12.12
CA GLU A 220 -6.17 -6.58 -10.80
C GLU A 220 -5.47 -5.42 -10.11
N SER A 221 -5.65 -5.35 -8.79
CA SER A 221 -4.91 -4.43 -7.93
C SER A 221 -4.32 -5.22 -6.77
N TRP A 222 -3.01 -5.07 -6.59
CA TRP A 222 -2.20 -5.79 -5.63
C TRP A 222 -1.43 -4.79 -4.77
N ILE A 223 -1.31 -5.09 -3.49
CA ILE A 223 -0.50 -4.32 -2.55
C ILE A 223 0.43 -5.32 -1.85
N ALA A 224 1.70 -4.95 -1.70
CA ALA A 224 2.64 -5.64 -0.84
C ALA A 224 3.02 -4.70 0.31
N THR A 225 3.04 -5.19 1.54
CA THR A 225 3.50 -4.44 2.71
C THR A 225 4.62 -5.20 3.40
N GLY A 226 5.62 -4.49 3.92
CA GLY A 226 6.69 -5.03 4.75
C GLY A 226 6.80 -4.26 6.06
N VAL A 227 6.92 -4.99 7.18
CA VAL A 227 6.91 -4.42 8.53
C VAL A 227 8.25 -4.65 9.25
N SER A 228 8.68 -3.62 9.98
CA SER A 228 9.90 -3.63 10.80
C SER A 228 9.63 -4.11 12.23
N ASN A 229 9.15 -5.34 12.39
CA ASN A 229 8.84 -5.98 13.68
C ASN A 229 9.82 -7.12 14.06
N GLY A 230 10.86 -7.34 13.25
CA GLY A 230 11.83 -8.43 13.42
C GLY A 230 11.37 -9.81 12.93
N GLN A 231 10.12 -9.95 12.45
CA GLN A 231 9.63 -11.18 11.80
C GLN A 231 9.99 -11.23 10.31
N PHE A 232 10.32 -10.08 9.71
CA PHE A 232 10.69 -9.93 8.29
C PHE A 232 9.61 -10.48 7.34
N ASP A 233 8.35 -10.37 7.72
CA ASP A 233 7.22 -10.82 6.92
C ASP A 233 6.83 -9.82 5.82
N ILE A 234 6.36 -10.36 4.69
CA ILE A 234 5.77 -9.60 3.58
C ILE A 234 4.35 -10.10 3.41
N CYS A 235 3.38 -9.19 3.52
CA CYS A 235 1.98 -9.48 3.31
C CYS A 235 1.55 -8.99 1.92
N ILE A 236 0.90 -9.86 1.14
CA ILE A 236 0.39 -9.57 -0.19
C ILE A 236 -1.13 -9.52 -0.14
N TRP A 237 -1.69 -8.43 -0.66
CA TRP A 237 -3.12 -8.13 -0.69
C TRP A 237 -3.57 -8.07 -2.14
N ARG A 238 -4.76 -8.60 -2.42
CA ARG A 238 -5.38 -8.55 -3.74
C ARG A 238 -6.79 -7.97 -3.62
N LYS A 239 -7.09 -6.95 -4.40
CA LYS A 239 -8.47 -6.50 -4.62
C LYS A 239 -9.17 -7.54 -5.49
N GLN A 240 -10.23 -8.16 -4.96
CA GLN A 240 -11.04 -9.08 -5.75
C GLN A 240 -11.95 -8.29 -6.68
N THR A 241 -11.60 -8.21 -7.96
CA THR A 241 -12.46 -7.65 -9.01
C THR A 241 -13.53 -8.68 -9.36
N GLN A 242 -14.59 -8.79 -8.55
CA GLN A 242 -15.73 -9.62 -8.90
C GLN A 242 -16.65 -8.85 -9.87
N ILE A 243 -16.46 -9.07 -11.17
CA ILE A 243 -17.62 -9.27 -12.04
C ILE A 243 -17.60 -10.77 -12.36
N PRO A 244 -18.41 -11.61 -11.70
CA PRO A 244 -18.70 -12.92 -12.27
C PRO A 244 -19.26 -12.66 -13.67
N PRO A 245 -18.86 -13.40 -14.71
CA PRO A 245 -19.66 -13.47 -15.93
C PRO A 245 -21.11 -13.67 -15.49
N ALA A 246 -22.06 -12.94 -16.08
CA ALA A 246 -23.48 -13.04 -15.74
C ALA A 246 -24.04 -14.48 -15.83
N ASP A 247 -23.25 -15.41 -16.37
CA ASP A 247 -23.52 -16.84 -16.51
C ASP A 247 -23.14 -17.70 -15.29
N LEU A 248 -22.56 -17.13 -14.22
CA LEU A 248 -22.22 -17.85 -12.99
C LEU A 248 -22.91 -17.29 -11.73
N ILE A 249 -24.04 -16.62 -11.89
CA ILE A 249 -25.00 -16.53 -10.78
C ILE A 249 -25.62 -17.93 -10.63
N PRO A 250 -25.37 -18.67 -9.54
CA PRO A 250 -26.21 -19.82 -9.25
C PRO A 250 -27.62 -19.25 -9.07
N LYS A 251 -28.55 -19.59 -9.97
CA LYS A 251 -29.97 -19.21 -9.86
C LYS A 251 -30.64 -19.74 -8.58
N ASP A 252 -29.92 -20.46 -7.74
CA ASP A 252 -30.45 -21.23 -6.60
C ASP A 252 -30.31 -20.56 -5.22
N VAL A 253 -29.88 -19.29 -5.13
CA VAL A 253 -29.89 -18.58 -3.82
C VAL A 253 -31.34 -18.34 -3.32
N GLY A 254 -32.33 -18.33 -4.23
CA GLY A 254 -33.75 -18.31 -3.88
C GLY A 254 -34.31 -19.66 -3.42
N VAL A 255 -33.75 -20.78 -3.90
CA VAL A 255 -34.27 -22.13 -3.59
C VAL A 255 -33.71 -22.65 -2.27
N LEU A 256 -32.43 -22.35 -1.98
CA LEU A 256 -31.80 -22.71 -0.70
C LEU A 256 -32.42 -21.95 0.49
N SER A 257 -32.84 -20.70 0.29
CA SER A 257 -33.50 -19.90 1.33
C SER A 257 -34.93 -20.38 1.62
N LEU A 258 -35.70 -20.74 0.59
CA LEU A 258 -37.05 -21.30 0.78
C LEU A 258 -37.03 -22.71 1.38
N GLN A 259 -36.11 -23.57 0.94
CA GLN A 259 -35.97 -24.93 1.49
C GLN A 259 -35.53 -24.89 2.97
N LEU A 260 -34.62 -23.98 3.32
CA LEU A 260 -34.22 -23.77 4.71
C LEU A 260 -35.41 -23.28 5.56
N LEU A 261 -36.21 -22.35 5.03
CA LEU A 261 -37.41 -21.86 5.70
C LEU A 261 -38.44 -22.97 5.92
N ILE A 262 -38.69 -23.80 4.90
CA ILE A 262 -39.57 -24.97 4.99
C ILE A 262 -39.06 -25.96 6.04
N ASN A 263 -37.76 -26.26 6.04
CA ASN A 263 -37.15 -27.18 7.00
C ASN A 263 -37.28 -26.64 8.44
N ILE A 264 -37.05 -25.34 8.66
CA ILE A 264 -37.23 -24.70 9.98
C ILE A 264 -38.69 -24.78 10.41
N MET A 265 -39.64 -24.47 9.52
CA MET A 265 -41.07 -24.56 9.82
C MET A 265 -41.51 -25.99 10.15
N LEU A 266 -40.97 -26.99 9.46
CA LEU A 266 -41.28 -28.40 9.69
C LEU A 266 -40.74 -28.88 11.04
N VAL A 267 -39.51 -28.47 11.41
CA VAL A 267 -38.93 -28.75 12.73
C VAL A 267 -39.74 -28.09 13.84
N LEU A 268 -40.15 -26.83 13.66
CA LEU A 268 -41.00 -26.13 14.63
C LEU A 268 -42.37 -26.79 14.79
N LEU A 269 -42.99 -27.24 13.68
CA LEU A 269 -44.26 -27.95 13.71
C LEU A 269 -44.16 -29.31 14.44
N VAL A 270 -43.11 -30.08 14.15
CA VAL A 270 -42.87 -31.35 14.86
C VAL A 270 -42.62 -31.08 16.34
N ALA A 271 -41.84 -30.04 16.67
CA ALA A 271 -41.60 -29.64 18.05
C ALA A 271 -42.90 -29.26 18.78
N THR A 272 -43.80 -28.49 18.17
CA THR A 272 -45.08 -28.12 18.80
C THR A 272 -46.02 -29.30 18.97
N LEU A 273 -46.17 -30.16 17.94
CA LEU A 273 -47.01 -31.35 18.02
C LEU A 273 -46.50 -32.39 19.02
N THR A 274 -45.19 -32.43 19.23
CA THR A 274 -44.58 -33.36 20.20
C THR A 274 -44.47 -32.74 21.59
N LEU A 275 -44.47 -31.41 21.73
CA LEU A 275 -44.36 -30.70 23.01
C LEU A 275 -45.37 -31.21 24.03
N GLU A 276 -46.64 -31.37 23.66
CA GLU A 276 -47.68 -31.85 24.56
C GLU A 276 -47.44 -33.29 25.07
N LYS A 277 -46.73 -34.12 24.31
CA LYS A 277 -46.37 -35.49 24.72
C LYS A 277 -45.10 -35.54 25.57
N TRP A 278 -44.11 -34.69 25.29
CA TRP A 278 -42.84 -34.70 26.01
C TRP A 278 -42.85 -33.86 27.29
N LEU A 279 -43.64 -32.78 27.34
CA LEU A 279 -43.67 -31.87 28.49
C LEU A 279 -44.11 -32.56 29.80
N PRO A 280 -45.11 -33.47 29.81
CA PRO A 280 -45.49 -34.18 31.04
C PRO A 280 -44.39 -35.15 31.50
N SER A 281 -43.81 -35.93 30.58
CA SER A 281 -42.75 -36.91 30.88
C SER A 281 -41.46 -36.24 31.36
N THR A 282 -41.09 -35.10 30.78
CA THR A 282 -39.91 -34.34 31.21
C THR A 282 -40.13 -33.69 32.58
N LYS A 283 -41.33 -33.16 32.86
CA LYS A 283 -41.69 -32.66 34.19
C LYS A 283 -41.64 -33.75 35.26
N GLU A 284 -42.10 -34.96 34.93
CA GLU A 284 -42.06 -36.10 35.84
C GLU A 284 -40.62 -36.55 36.16
N HIS A 285 -39.76 -36.67 35.14
CA HIS A 285 -38.34 -36.97 35.36
C HIS A 285 -37.60 -35.89 36.15
N ILE A 286 -37.88 -34.61 35.88
CA ILE A 286 -37.30 -33.49 36.64
C ILE A 286 -37.78 -33.53 38.11
N ALA A 287 -39.05 -33.85 38.35
CA ALA A 287 -39.58 -33.99 39.70
C ALA A 287 -38.93 -35.16 40.47
N ILE A 288 -38.73 -36.30 39.81
CA ILE A 288 -38.03 -37.47 40.39
C ILE A 288 -36.57 -37.12 40.73
N LEU A 289 -35.85 -36.48 39.80
CA LEU A 289 -34.47 -36.04 40.04
C LEU A 289 -34.39 -35.02 41.17
N THR A 290 -35.33 -34.09 41.24
CA THR A 290 -35.39 -33.08 42.32
C THR A 290 -35.64 -33.73 43.69
N ALA A 291 -36.52 -34.74 43.75
CA ALA A 291 -36.81 -35.50 44.96
C ALA A 291 -35.63 -36.38 45.42
N GLN A 292 -34.87 -36.97 44.49
CA GLN A 292 -33.64 -37.72 44.79
C GLN A 292 -32.53 -36.81 45.34
N VAL A 293 -32.42 -35.58 44.83
CA VAL A 293 -31.46 -34.60 45.36
C VAL A 293 -31.82 -34.17 46.78
N THR A 294 -33.11 -33.93 47.07
CA THR A 294 -33.55 -33.51 48.42
C THR A 294 -33.46 -34.61 49.47
N THR A 295 -33.70 -35.87 49.10
CA THR A 295 -33.52 -37.02 50.00
C THR A 295 -32.05 -37.29 50.31
N ASN A 296 -31.15 -37.10 49.34
CA ASN A 296 -29.70 -37.20 49.57
C ASN A 296 -29.15 -36.05 50.45
N THR A 297 -29.85 -34.91 50.54
CA THR A 297 -29.44 -33.82 51.46
C THR A 297 -29.93 -34.02 52.89
N GLN A 298 -30.97 -34.81 53.14
CA GLN A 298 -31.46 -35.13 54.49
C GLN A 298 -30.79 -36.36 55.13
N GLY A 299 -29.99 -37.13 54.38
CA GLY A 299 -29.18 -38.25 54.91
C GLY A 299 -27.80 -37.85 55.45
N ILE A 300 -27.49 -36.56 55.53
CA ILE A 300 -26.24 -36.02 56.09
C ILE A 300 -26.60 -35.07 57.24
N VAL A 301 -27.19 -35.61 58.32
CA VAL A 301 -27.23 -35.03 59.66
C VAL A 301 -27.07 -36.17 60.66
#